data_AF-A0A8X7T8A3-F1
#
_entry.id   AF-A0A8X7T8A3-F1
#
_cell.length_a   1.000
_cell.length_b   1.000
_cell.length_c   1.000
_cell.angle_alpha   90.00
_cell.angle_beta   90.00
_cell.angle_gamma   90.00
#
_symmetry.space_group_name_H-M   'P 1'
#
loop_
_entity.id
_entity.type
_entity.pdbx_description
1 polymer ?
#
loop_
_entity_poly.entity_id
_entity_poly.type
_entity_poly.pdbx_seq_one_letter_code
_entity_poly.pdbx_strand_id
1 'polypeptide(L)'
;MSYTKEQEAVVLRVLSYKGHQYYEILEVTKTSSESEIKKSYRKLAIKCHPDKNPHPRSSEAFKVVNKSWEVLSDPQMRRIYDQTGTDPTSRISNASAAASQGFGSFTGTRGFASGAHNPFEDDLFNMFFGNGGSPFASGPTFTFGGNGFTFQSFGGGQDPFMRHRRTTRRTHRPASNSRTQNGERPQEPQSLSEVIKNLLPLLLLLIIPILSGFFSNDPTSEYSFTPTREFHLERRTPKYHIPYFVNDKFAQKNENKSKRELRNFGSKVENIFIQDKRAKCSREQMHKDNLIEDAVGWFSTDMRKLERAQNMPMPNCDILKGLNLL
;
A
#
# COMPACT_ATOMS: atom_id res chain seq x y z
N MET A 1 17.75 32.33 1.36
CA MET A 1 17.91 31.21 2.31
C MET A 1 19.22 30.53 1.95
N SER A 2 20.14 30.36 2.91
CA SER A 2 21.45 29.73 2.65
C SER A 2 21.47 28.34 3.28
N TYR A 3 21.75 27.32 2.48
CA TYR A 3 22.01 25.95 2.92
C TYR A 3 23.53 25.72 2.98
N THR A 4 23.99 24.74 3.77
CA THR A 4 25.42 24.40 3.78
C THR A 4 25.80 23.61 2.53
N LYS A 5 27.06 23.71 2.08
CA LYS A 5 27.58 22.91 0.95
C LYS A 5 27.45 21.41 1.21
N GLU A 6 27.50 20.97 2.48
CA GLU A 6 27.28 19.59 2.88
C GLU A 6 25.81 19.15 2.71
N GLN A 7 24.85 20.01 3.07
CA GLN A 7 23.42 19.77 2.89
C GLN A 7 23.05 19.66 1.40
N GLU A 8 23.62 20.52 0.55
CA GLU A 8 23.48 20.47 -0.90
C GLU A 8 24.11 19.19 -1.48
N ALA A 9 25.36 18.87 -1.11
CA ALA A 9 26.05 17.68 -1.61
C ALA A 9 25.30 16.37 -1.28
N VAL A 10 24.72 16.25 -0.08
CA VAL A 10 23.91 15.08 0.28
C VAL A 10 22.65 14.97 -0.58
N VAL A 11 21.93 16.08 -0.79
CA VAL A 11 20.70 16.11 -1.60
C VAL A 11 21.00 15.81 -3.07
N LEU A 12 21.99 16.47 -3.66
CA LEU A 12 22.39 16.24 -5.06
C LEU A 12 22.89 14.81 -5.29
N ARG A 13 23.65 14.25 -4.34
CA ARG A 13 24.12 12.86 -4.44
C ARG A 13 22.94 11.86 -4.38
N VAL A 14 21.99 12.02 -3.46
CA VAL A 14 20.78 11.18 -3.41
C VAL A 14 19.99 11.24 -4.72
N LEU A 15 19.91 12.42 -5.34
CA LEU A 15 19.18 12.64 -6.60
C LEU A 15 19.99 12.28 -7.86
N SER A 16 21.30 12.06 -7.75
CA SER A 16 22.16 11.63 -8.86
C SER A 16 22.04 10.14 -9.18
N TYR A 17 21.65 9.33 -8.20
CA TYR A 17 21.38 7.91 -8.41
C TYR A 17 20.04 7.71 -9.12
N LYS A 18 19.97 6.71 -10.01
CA LYS A 18 18.70 6.32 -10.64
C LYS A 18 17.74 5.86 -9.55
N GLY A 19 16.46 6.23 -9.63
CA GLY A 19 15.43 5.97 -8.61
C GLY A 19 15.07 4.50 -8.32
N HIS A 20 15.91 3.56 -8.80
CA HIS A 20 15.85 2.13 -8.59
C HIS A 20 17.19 1.56 -8.07
N GLN A 21 18.10 2.40 -7.56
CA GLN A 21 19.42 2.01 -7.01
C GLN A 21 19.44 2.13 -5.48
N TYR A 22 18.53 1.41 -4.81
CA TYR A 22 18.21 1.62 -3.39
C TYR A 22 19.38 1.41 -2.41
N TYR A 23 20.29 0.48 -2.73
CA TYR A 23 21.49 0.22 -1.94
C TYR A 23 22.46 1.42 -1.95
N GLU A 24 22.70 2.01 -3.13
CA GLU A 24 23.55 3.18 -3.31
C GLU A 24 22.95 4.44 -2.65
N ILE A 25 21.63 4.62 -2.78
CA ILE A 25 20.88 5.72 -2.16
C ILE A 25 21.03 5.68 -0.63
N LEU A 26 20.95 4.49 -0.03
CA LEU A 26 21.06 4.29 1.43
C LEU A 26 22.50 4.07 1.93
N GLU A 27 23.55 4.21 1.11
CA GLU A 27 24.95 3.98 1.48
C GLU A 27 25.20 2.58 2.12
N VAL A 28 24.56 1.53 1.60
CA VAL A 28 24.62 0.17 2.17
C VAL A 28 24.88 -0.89 1.10
N THR A 29 25.51 -1.99 1.50
CA THR A 29 25.84 -3.10 0.60
C THR A 29 24.69 -4.11 0.53
N LYS A 30 24.66 -4.94 -0.54
CA LYS A 30 23.71 -6.07 -0.60
C LYS A 30 23.85 -7.07 0.56
N THR A 31 25.05 -7.14 1.15
CA THR A 31 25.38 -7.95 2.33
C THR A 31 25.00 -7.30 3.67
N SER A 32 24.56 -6.04 3.68
CA SER A 32 24.26 -5.32 4.94
C SER A 32 23.03 -5.88 5.66
N SER A 33 23.15 -5.96 6.99
CA SER A 33 22.07 -6.38 7.88
C SER A 33 20.94 -5.34 7.93
N GLU A 34 19.71 -5.77 8.23
CA GLU A 34 18.57 -4.86 8.47
C GLU A 34 18.91 -3.77 9.50
N SER A 35 19.74 -4.10 10.50
CA SER A 35 20.20 -3.17 11.53
C SER A 35 21.08 -2.04 10.97
N GLU A 36 21.87 -2.31 9.93
CA GLU A 36 22.69 -1.31 9.22
C GLU A 36 21.83 -0.43 8.32
N ILE A 37 20.93 -1.05 7.54
CA ILE A 37 19.98 -0.33 6.67
C ILE A 37 19.12 0.63 7.52
N LYS A 38 18.64 0.19 8.69
CA LYS A 38 17.90 1.02 9.64
C LYS A 38 18.77 2.12 10.28
N LYS A 39 20.09 1.96 10.35
CA LYS A 39 21.02 2.99 10.82
C LYS A 39 21.32 4.02 9.71
N SER A 40 21.53 3.60 8.47
CA SER A 40 21.82 4.51 7.36
C SER A 40 20.58 5.32 6.97
N TYR A 41 19.40 4.70 6.88
CA TYR A 41 18.12 5.39 6.67
C TYR A 41 17.93 6.52 7.69
N ARG A 42 18.07 6.24 8.99
CA ARG A 42 17.92 7.29 10.04
C ARG A 42 18.90 8.44 9.88
N LYS A 43 20.16 8.17 9.49
CA LYS A 43 21.16 9.22 9.22
C LYS A 43 20.77 10.09 8.00
N LEU A 44 20.28 9.46 6.93
CA LEU A 44 19.92 10.15 5.68
C LEU A 44 18.60 10.90 5.78
N ALA A 45 17.60 10.33 6.45
CA ALA A 45 16.32 10.97 6.73
C ALA A 45 16.53 12.31 7.44
N ILE A 46 17.35 12.36 8.50
CA ILE A 46 17.67 13.60 9.23
C ILE A 46 18.37 14.64 8.34
N LYS A 47 19.28 14.20 7.46
CA LYS A 47 20.04 15.09 6.54
C LYS A 47 19.20 15.62 5.37
N CYS A 48 18.18 14.88 4.94
CA CYS A 48 17.31 15.26 3.80
C CYS A 48 15.97 15.86 4.24
N HIS A 49 15.63 15.85 5.53
CA HIS A 49 14.34 16.32 6.03
C HIS A 49 14.13 17.82 5.71
N PRO A 50 12.97 18.24 5.16
CA PRO A 50 12.75 19.61 4.70
C PRO A 50 12.83 20.67 5.84
N ASP A 51 12.42 20.32 7.07
CA ASP A 51 12.61 21.17 8.26
C ASP A 51 14.09 21.45 8.58
N LYS A 52 15.00 20.50 8.29
CA LYS A 52 16.41 20.57 8.71
C LYS A 52 17.37 20.91 7.57
N ASN A 53 16.89 20.80 6.34
CA ASN A 53 17.66 21.08 5.13
C ASN A 53 16.85 22.04 4.22
N PRO A 54 17.16 23.36 4.24
CA PRO A 54 16.41 24.37 3.50
C PRO A 54 16.72 24.38 1.99
N HIS A 55 17.43 23.37 1.47
CA HIS A 55 17.64 23.20 0.03
C HIS A 55 16.30 22.87 -0.68
N PRO A 56 15.95 23.51 -1.81
CA PRO A 56 14.63 23.38 -2.44
C PRO A 56 14.28 21.94 -2.87
N ARG A 57 15.28 21.12 -3.18
CA ARG A 57 15.11 19.69 -3.55
C ARG A 57 15.24 18.71 -2.38
N SER A 58 15.29 19.17 -1.12
CA SER A 58 15.40 18.29 0.06
C SER A 58 14.21 17.33 0.17
N SER A 59 12.99 17.82 -0.08
CA SER A 59 11.75 17.02 -0.16
C SER A 59 11.83 15.90 -1.22
N GLU A 60 12.40 16.19 -2.39
CA GLU A 60 12.59 15.21 -3.48
C GLU A 60 13.57 14.10 -3.04
N ALA A 61 14.73 14.49 -2.49
CA ALA A 61 15.71 13.54 -1.96
C ALA A 61 15.15 12.69 -0.81
N PHE A 62 14.36 13.30 0.08
CA PHE A 62 13.71 12.60 1.19
C PHE A 62 12.72 11.53 0.69
N LYS A 63 11.92 11.83 -0.34
CA LYS A 63 11.03 10.83 -0.98
C LYS A 63 11.81 9.63 -1.52
N VAL A 64 12.94 9.88 -2.19
CA VAL A 64 13.82 8.83 -2.74
C VAL A 64 14.45 7.98 -1.63
N VAL A 65 14.91 8.61 -0.54
CA VAL A 65 15.45 7.91 0.66
C VAL A 65 14.37 7.05 1.34
N ASN A 66 13.15 7.57 1.51
CA ASN A 66 12.05 6.83 2.14
C ASN A 66 11.61 5.62 1.31
N LYS A 67 11.48 5.79 -0.01
CA LYS A 67 11.17 4.69 -0.94
C LYS A 67 12.25 3.59 -0.93
N SER A 68 13.51 3.98 -0.83
CA SER A 68 14.63 3.03 -0.70
C SER A 68 14.56 2.23 0.60
N TRP A 69 14.12 2.86 1.70
CA TRP A 69 13.89 2.19 2.98
C TRP A 69 12.69 1.24 2.93
N GLU A 70 11.57 1.63 2.31
CA GLU A 70 10.39 0.78 2.13
C GLU A 70 10.75 -0.55 1.44
N VAL A 71 11.50 -0.51 0.34
CA VAL A 71 11.89 -1.72 -0.39
C VAL A 71 12.97 -2.55 0.32
N LEU A 72 13.92 -1.92 1.01
CA LEU A 72 15.05 -2.63 1.65
C LEU A 72 14.82 -3.05 3.10
N SER A 73 13.77 -2.55 3.75
CA SER A 73 13.42 -2.91 5.13
C SER A 73 12.55 -4.17 5.25
N ASP A 74 11.74 -4.48 4.24
CA ASP A 74 10.98 -5.73 4.15
C ASP A 74 11.81 -6.82 3.44
N PRO A 75 12.10 -7.98 4.09
CA PRO A 75 12.83 -9.08 3.47
C PRO A 75 12.20 -9.64 2.18
N GLN A 76 10.86 -9.60 2.04
CA GLN A 76 10.16 -10.06 0.85
C GLN A 76 10.36 -9.07 -0.31
N MET A 77 10.16 -7.77 -0.06
CA MET A 77 10.35 -6.72 -1.07
C MET A 77 11.82 -6.61 -1.51
N ARG A 78 12.76 -6.70 -0.55
CA ARG A 78 14.19 -6.75 -0.81
C ARG A 78 14.56 -7.94 -1.70
N ARG A 79 14.02 -9.14 -1.42
CA ARG A 79 14.24 -10.33 -2.24
C ARG A 79 13.72 -10.18 -3.67
N ILE A 80 12.54 -9.60 -3.85
CA ILE A 80 11.97 -9.35 -5.20
C ILE A 80 12.84 -8.34 -5.96
N TYR A 81 13.27 -7.27 -5.29
CA TYR A 81 14.17 -6.27 -5.86
C TYR A 81 15.55 -6.87 -6.24
N ASP A 82 16.13 -7.70 -5.38
CA ASP A 82 17.41 -8.39 -5.64
C ASP A 82 17.32 -9.39 -6.81
N GLN A 83 16.16 -10.01 -7.02
CA GLN A 83 15.91 -10.95 -8.12
C GLN A 83 15.60 -10.25 -9.45
N THR A 84 14.86 -9.14 -9.42
CA THR A 84 14.35 -8.47 -10.64
C THR A 84 15.20 -7.27 -11.07
N GLY A 85 16.08 -6.75 -10.21
CA GLY A 85 16.85 -5.52 -10.44
C GLY A 85 15.99 -4.27 -10.67
N THR A 86 14.67 -4.38 -10.47
CA THR A 86 13.66 -3.37 -10.80
C THR A 86 12.85 -3.08 -9.55
N ASP A 87 12.36 -1.85 -9.43
CA ASP A 87 11.56 -1.43 -8.28
C ASP A 87 10.25 -2.23 -8.15
N PRO A 88 10.05 -3.03 -7.08
CA PRO A 88 8.82 -3.80 -6.89
C PRO A 88 7.59 -2.90 -6.71
N THR A 89 7.76 -1.69 -6.16
CA THR A 89 6.65 -0.75 -5.96
C THR A 89 6.19 -0.10 -7.27
N SER A 90 7.06 0.03 -8.28
CA SER A 90 6.69 0.55 -9.62
C SER A 90 5.65 -0.33 -10.32
N ARG A 91 5.71 -1.66 -10.09
CA ARG A 91 4.68 -2.58 -10.57
C ARG A 91 3.38 -2.43 -9.80
N ILE A 92 3.41 -2.12 -8.51
CA ILE A 92 2.20 -1.92 -7.69
C ILE A 92 1.49 -0.61 -8.08
N SER A 93 2.24 0.47 -8.32
CA SER A 93 1.68 1.73 -8.80
C SER A 93 1.00 1.61 -10.18
N ASN A 94 1.50 0.76 -11.09
CA ASN A 94 0.82 0.44 -12.35
C ASN A 94 -0.23 -0.69 -12.22
N ALA A 95 -0.13 -1.59 -11.23
CA ALA A 95 -1.08 -2.70 -11.03
C ALA A 95 -2.39 -2.28 -10.35
N SER A 96 -2.43 -1.09 -9.73
CA SER A 96 -3.69 -0.42 -9.35
C SER A 96 -4.67 -0.23 -10.52
N ALA A 97 -4.20 -0.32 -11.77
CA ALA A 97 -5.00 -0.27 -12.99
C ALA A 97 -5.17 -1.64 -13.71
N ALA A 98 -4.61 -2.74 -13.18
CA ALA A 98 -4.53 -4.04 -13.88
C ALA A 98 -4.88 -5.28 -13.04
N ALA A 99 -5.11 -5.15 -11.72
CA ALA A 99 -5.39 -6.27 -10.82
C ALA A 99 -6.84 -6.83 -10.92
N SER A 100 -7.33 -7.13 -12.13
CA SER A 100 -8.67 -7.72 -12.33
C SER A 100 -8.74 -9.00 -13.17
N GLN A 101 -7.63 -9.51 -13.71
CA GLN A 101 -7.59 -10.85 -14.30
C GLN A 101 -6.26 -11.59 -14.04
N GLY A 102 -6.34 -12.74 -13.36
CA GLY A 102 -5.52 -13.89 -13.75
C GLY A 102 -4.19 -14.19 -13.04
N PHE A 103 -4.05 -14.02 -11.72
CA PHE A 103 -3.16 -14.91 -10.96
C PHE A 103 -3.63 -15.15 -9.53
N GLY A 104 -3.88 -16.42 -9.18
CA GLY A 104 -4.29 -16.82 -7.85
C GLY A 104 -3.10 -17.17 -6.94
N SER A 105 -3.23 -16.82 -5.66
CA SER A 105 -2.44 -17.34 -4.54
C SER A 105 -0.96 -16.91 -4.41
N PHE A 106 -0.74 -15.73 -3.84
CA PHE A 106 -0.03 -15.68 -2.55
C PHE A 106 -0.66 -14.62 -1.63
N THR A 107 -0.79 -14.97 -0.36
CA THR A 107 -1.28 -14.14 0.77
C THR A 107 -0.55 -12.79 0.88
N GLY A 108 -1.12 -11.70 1.38
CA GLY A 108 -2.43 -11.49 2.01
C GLY A 108 -2.36 -10.37 3.06
N THR A 109 -2.89 -9.18 2.76
CA THR A 109 -3.08 -8.06 3.73
C THR A 109 -4.24 -7.18 3.24
N ARG A 110 -4.98 -6.58 4.18
CA ARG A 110 -6.30 -5.98 3.94
C ARG A 110 -6.21 -4.55 3.37
N GLY A 111 -6.77 -4.39 2.16
CA GLY A 111 -7.58 -3.27 1.68
C GLY A 111 -7.22 -1.80 1.98
N PHE A 112 -6.90 -1.05 0.92
CA PHE A 112 -7.21 0.38 0.80
C PHE A 112 -7.61 0.72 -0.65
N ALA A 113 -8.92 0.80 -0.92
CA ALA A 113 -9.47 1.34 -2.17
C ALA A 113 -10.92 1.82 -1.99
N SER A 114 -11.10 3.07 -1.56
CA SER A 114 -12.37 3.79 -1.65
C SER A 114 -12.16 5.31 -1.53
N GLY A 115 -12.76 6.08 -2.43
CA GLY A 115 -12.94 7.53 -2.28
C GLY A 115 -11.87 8.41 -2.94
N ALA A 116 -12.18 8.91 -4.15
CA ALA A 116 -11.40 9.97 -4.81
C ALA A 116 -11.69 11.37 -4.22
N HIS A 117 -11.17 11.60 -3.02
CA HIS A 117 -10.36 12.79 -2.78
C HIS A 117 -8.90 12.32 -2.63
N ASN A 118 -7.97 13.17 -2.22
CA ASN A 118 -6.71 12.70 -1.62
C ASN A 118 -6.77 12.96 -0.10
N PRO A 119 -7.49 12.17 0.73
CA PRO A 119 -7.41 12.33 2.18
C PRO A 119 -6.05 11.83 2.72
N PHE A 120 -5.35 11.01 1.94
CA PHE A 120 -4.13 10.32 2.36
C PHE A 120 -2.93 11.22 2.62
N GLU A 121 -2.92 12.45 2.09
CA GLU A 121 -1.86 13.42 2.35
C GLU A 121 -2.15 14.24 3.62
N ASP A 122 -3.42 14.62 3.86
CA ASP A 122 -3.82 15.45 5.00
C ASP A 122 -4.18 14.63 6.27
N ASP A 123 -4.96 13.54 6.16
CA ASP A 123 -5.34 12.72 7.34
C ASP A 123 -4.13 11.94 7.89
N LEU A 124 -3.23 11.44 7.04
CA LEU A 124 -2.06 10.69 7.51
C LEU A 124 -1.04 11.60 8.20
N PHE A 125 -0.92 12.85 7.75
CA PHE A 125 -0.09 13.86 8.41
C PHE A 125 -0.74 14.35 9.71
N ASN A 126 -2.05 14.60 9.73
CA ASN A 126 -2.78 15.01 10.94
C ASN A 126 -2.91 13.89 11.99
N MET A 127 -3.09 12.63 11.60
CA MET A 127 -3.15 11.49 12.52
C MET A 127 -1.80 11.22 13.22
N PHE A 128 -0.69 11.72 12.67
CA PHE A 128 0.65 11.52 13.22
C PHE A 128 1.27 12.80 13.84
N PHE A 129 0.92 14.00 13.34
CA PHE A 129 1.47 15.29 13.78
C PHE A 129 0.41 16.34 14.19
N GLY A 130 -0.89 16.06 14.04
CA GLY A 130 -2.00 16.98 14.30
C GLY A 130 -2.53 16.94 15.73
N ASN A 131 -1.96 17.78 16.59
CA ASN A 131 -2.50 18.32 17.86
C ASN A 131 -3.75 17.63 18.49
N GLY A 132 -3.52 16.60 19.31
CA GLY A 132 -4.35 16.30 20.49
C GLY A 132 -5.33 15.12 20.43
N GLY A 133 -4.96 14.01 21.08
CA GLY A 133 -5.92 12.97 21.51
C GLY A 133 -5.73 11.58 20.89
N SER A 134 -4.74 10.80 21.37
CA SER A 134 -4.58 9.39 20.98
C SER A 134 -5.20 8.44 22.01
N PRO A 135 -6.11 7.51 21.62
CA PRO A 135 -6.87 6.66 22.55
C PRO A 135 -6.13 5.38 23.01
N PHE A 136 -4.83 5.22 22.73
CA PHE A 136 -4.07 3.97 22.97
C PHE A 136 -3.21 3.96 24.25
N ALA A 137 -3.56 4.77 25.26
CA ALA A 137 -2.78 4.92 26.49
C ALA A 137 -3.12 3.90 27.60
N SER A 138 -2.77 2.63 27.43
CA SER A 138 -2.79 1.64 28.53
C SER A 138 -1.69 0.57 28.41
N GLY A 139 -0.46 0.92 28.77
CA GLY A 139 0.69 0.00 28.86
C GLY A 139 1.78 0.58 29.78
N PRO A 140 2.61 -0.26 30.43
CA PRO A 140 3.57 0.21 31.44
C PRO A 140 4.74 0.98 30.82
N THR A 141 4.96 2.20 31.31
CA THR A 141 5.99 3.13 30.82
C THR A 141 7.26 3.02 31.67
N PHE A 142 8.43 2.94 31.02
CA PHE A 142 9.73 3.11 31.69
C PHE A 142 10.35 4.45 31.30
N THR A 143 10.88 5.16 32.29
CA THR A 143 11.49 6.49 32.14
C THR A 143 12.99 6.39 32.38
N PHE A 144 13.80 6.94 31.46
CA PHE A 144 15.24 7.15 31.67
C PHE A 144 15.57 8.65 31.59
N GLY A 145 16.59 9.08 32.33
CA GLY A 145 16.74 10.47 32.73
C GLY A 145 17.15 11.47 31.64
N GLY A 146 16.95 12.75 31.93
CA GLY A 146 17.73 13.83 31.30
C GLY A 146 17.13 14.55 30.09
N ASN A 147 15.86 14.30 29.72
CA ASN A 147 14.90 15.25 29.12
C ASN A 147 13.73 14.50 28.45
N GLY A 148 12.62 14.33 29.18
CA GLY A 148 11.26 14.30 28.60
C GLY A 148 10.82 13.17 27.64
N PHE A 149 11.67 12.24 27.22
CA PHE A 149 11.24 11.15 26.32
C PHE A 149 10.60 9.98 27.08
N THR A 150 9.31 9.76 26.85
CA THR A 150 8.59 8.54 27.25
C THR A 150 8.46 7.60 26.06
N PHE A 151 8.67 6.29 26.28
CA PHE A 151 8.53 5.27 25.24
C PHE A 151 7.68 4.11 25.76
N GLN A 152 6.64 3.73 25.02
CA GLN A 152 5.85 2.54 25.33
C GLN A 152 6.62 1.29 24.89
N SER A 153 6.84 0.37 25.83
CA SER A 153 7.46 -0.92 25.52
C SER A 153 6.41 -1.89 24.99
N PHE A 154 6.44 -2.19 23.69
CA PHE A 154 5.72 -3.32 23.12
C PHE A 154 6.59 -4.58 23.19
N GLY A 155 6.37 -5.40 24.22
CA GLY A 155 6.96 -6.74 24.34
C GLY A 155 7.58 -7.04 25.71
N GLY A 156 6.86 -7.78 26.56
CA GLY A 156 7.47 -8.75 27.48
C GLY A 156 7.31 -10.12 26.82
N GLY A 157 8.37 -10.82 26.43
CA GLY A 157 9.21 -11.65 27.31
C GLY A 157 8.98 -13.11 26.88
N GLN A 158 9.94 -14.04 26.88
CA GLN A 158 11.26 -14.11 27.51
C GLN A 158 12.22 -14.91 26.60
N ASP A 159 13.51 -14.54 26.55
CA ASP A 159 14.58 -15.40 26.00
C ASP A 159 15.62 -15.75 27.09
N PRO A 160 16.13 -16.99 27.19
CA PRO A 160 16.62 -17.51 28.47
C PRO A 160 18.16 -17.61 28.59
N PHE A 161 18.94 -16.61 28.15
CA PHE A 161 20.41 -16.66 28.28
C PHE A 161 21.08 -15.32 28.67
N MET A 162 21.22 -15.07 29.98
CA MET A 162 22.32 -14.22 30.49
C MET A 162 22.98 -14.80 31.75
N ARG A 163 24.30 -14.98 31.68
CA ARG A 163 25.15 -15.47 32.78
C ARG A 163 25.57 -14.35 33.73
N HIS A 164 25.80 -14.73 34.99
CA HIS A 164 26.23 -13.86 36.09
C HIS A 164 27.47 -12.99 35.82
N ARG A 165 27.51 -11.82 36.49
CA ARG A 165 28.63 -11.48 37.38
C ARG A 165 28.13 -10.82 38.68
N ARG A 166 28.67 -11.25 39.82
CA ARG A 166 28.42 -10.72 41.17
C ARG A 166 29.54 -9.78 41.59
N THR A 167 29.24 -8.79 42.45
CA THR A 167 30.16 -8.29 43.49
C THR A 167 29.39 -7.85 44.73
N THR A 168 29.57 -8.58 45.85
CA THR A 168 29.59 -8.16 47.28
C THR A 168 28.60 -7.07 47.79
N ARG A 169 27.97 -7.20 48.97
CA ARG A 169 28.59 -7.52 50.28
C ARG A 169 27.51 -7.80 51.36
N ARG A 170 27.82 -8.70 52.32
CA ARG A 170 27.36 -8.83 53.75
C ARG A 170 25.94 -8.33 54.13
N THR A 171 25.11 -9.06 54.87
CA THR A 171 25.31 -10.22 55.80
C THR A 171 24.33 -11.38 55.44
N HIS A 172 23.91 -12.39 56.24
CA HIS A 172 24.24 -12.86 57.60
C HIS A 172 24.22 -14.42 57.66
N ARG A 173 23.75 -15.02 58.76
CA ARG A 173 23.63 -16.47 59.07
C ARG A 173 22.74 -16.66 60.32
N PRO A 174 22.28 -17.88 60.69
CA PRO A 174 22.18 -19.14 59.92
C PRO A 174 20.89 -19.99 60.16
N ALA A 175 20.82 -21.15 59.46
CA ALA A 175 20.05 -22.37 59.78
C ALA A 175 18.50 -22.31 59.64
N SER A 176 17.80 -23.40 59.32
CA SER A 176 18.18 -24.83 59.30
C SER A 176 17.77 -25.55 58.00
N ASN A 177 18.20 -26.80 57.85
CA ASN A 177 18.04 -27.62 56.65
C ASN A 177 17.09 -28.78 56.96
N SER A 178 15.96 -28.91 56.25
CA SER A 178 15.19 -30.17 56.21
C SER A 178 14.53 -30.37 54.84
N ARG A 179 14.81 -31.53 54.26
CA ARG A 179 14.51 -31.95 52.89
C ARG A 179 13.55 -33.13 52.94
N THR A 180 12.33 -32.94 52.46
CA THR A 180 11.32 -33.96 52.08
C THR A 180 10.15 -33.19 51.45
N GLN A 181 9.36 -33.64 50.49
CA GLN A 181 9.29 -34.79 49.58
C GLN A 181 8.15 -34.45 48.58
N ASN A 182 8.05 -35.24 47.52
CA ASN A 182 7.06 -35.18 46.43
C ASN A 182 5.60 -34.85 46.81
N GLY A 183 4.88 -34.25 45.85
CA GLY A 183 3.43 -34.04 45.92
C GLY A 183 2.86 -33.52 44.60
N GLU A 184 2.80 -34.36 43.57
CA GLU A 184 2.00 -34.09 42.36
C GLU A 184 0.52 -33.93 42.74
N ARG A 185 -0.20 -33.01 42.08
CA ARG A 185 -1.67 -32.95 42.11
C ARG A 185 -2.23 -33.04 40.68
N PRO A 186 -3.33 -33.77 40.45
CA PRO A 186 -3.88 -33.96 39.10
C PRO A 186 -4.53 -32.70 38.55
N GLN A 187 -4.57 -32.59 37.22
CA GLN A 187 -5.33 -31.56 36.50
C GLN A 187 -6.81 -31.96 36.42
N GLU A 188 -7.72 -31.06 36.78
CA GLU A 188 -9.16 -31.22 36.52
C GLU A 188 -9.48 -31.04 35.02
N PRO A 189 -10.52 -31.71 34.48
CA PRO A 189 -10.92 -31.54 33.09
C PRO A 189 -11.50 -30.14 32.86
N GLN A 190 -10.91 -29.40 31.92
CA GLN A 190 -11.36 -28.06 31.56
C GLN A 190 -12.83 -28.06 31.13
N SER A 191 -13.66 -27.22 31.77
CA SER A 191 -15.07 -27.11 31.40
C SER A 191 -15.21 -26.60 29.96
N LEU A 192 -16.21 -27.10 29.23
CA LEU A 192 -16.50 -26.64 27.85
C LEU A 192 -16.67 -25.10 27.77
N SER A 193 -17.11 -24.46 28.86
CA SER A 193 -17.25 -23.01 28.93
C SER A 193 -15.92 -22.25 28.86
N GLU A 194 -14.81 -22.82 29.36
CA GLU A 194 -13.49 -22.20 29.26
C GLU A 194 -12.86 -22.40 27.90
N VAL A 195 -13.04 -23.59 27.30
CA VAL A 195 -12.64 -23.86 25.92
C VAL A 195 -13.33 -22.89 24.96
N ILE A 196 -14.64 -22.68 25.11
CA ILE A 196 -15.41 -21.73 24.28
C ILE A 196 -14.94 -20.29 24.48
N LYS A 197 -14.67 -19.85 25.73
CA LYS A 197 -14.14 -18.50 26.00
C LYS A 197 -12.76 -18.27 25.36
N ASN A 198 -11.88 -19.28 25.41
CA ASN A 198 -10.55 -19.21 24.81
C ASN A 198 -10.60 -19.25 23.28
N LEU A 199 -11.59 -19.93 22.69
CA LEU A 199 -11.77 -19.99 21.23
C LEU A 199 -12.54 -18.79 20.65
N LEU A 200 -13.31 -18.06 21.46
CA LEU A 200 -14.10 -16.90 21.03
C LEU A 200 -13.31 -15.82 20.24
N PRO A 201 -12.11 -15.35 20.66
CA PRO A 201 -11.35 -14.38 19.87
C PRO A 201 -10.85 -14.95 18.53
N LEU A 202 -10.56 -16.25 18.46
CA LEU A 202 -10.19 -16.98 17.24
C LEU A 202 -11.40 -17.11 16.29
N LEU A 203 -12.58 -17.44 16.85
CA LEU A 203 -13.84 -17.50 16.11
C LEU A 203 -14.25 -16.14 15.55
N LEU A 204 -14.10 -15.05 16.32
CA LEU A 204 -14.35 -13.69 15.82
C LEU A 204 -13.38 -13.30 14.70
N LEU A 205 -12.09 -13.61 14.83
CA LEU A 205 -11.10 -13.38 13.76
C LEU A 205 -11.42 -14.13 12.46
N LEU A 206 -12.08 -15.29 12.54
CA LEU A 206 -12.49 -16.10 11.40
C LEU A 206 -13.85 -15.67 10.83
N ILE A 207 -14.82 -15.30 11.67
CA ILE A 207 -16.18 -14.93 11.26
C ILE A 207 -16.24 -13.51 10.67
N ILE A 208 -15.53 -12.54 11.25
CA ILE A 208 -15.56 -11.13 10.79
C ILE A 208 -15.23 -10.99 9.28
N PRO A 209 -14.13 -11.56 8.73
CA PRO A 209 -13.85 -11.46 7.30
C PRO A 209 -14.87 -12.20 6.42
N ILE A 210 -15.52 -13.28 6.92
CA ILE A 210 -16.57 -13.99 6.19
C ILE A 210 -17.84 -13.14 6.10
N LEU A 211 -18.25 -12.48 7.20
CA LEU A 211 -19.36 -11.54 7.21
C LEU A 211 -19.08 -10.32 6.31
N SER A 212 -17.87 -9.77 6.32
CA SER A 212 -17.49 -8.68 5.40
C SER A 212 -17.58 -9.08 3.92
N GLY A 213 -17.31 -10.34 3.58
CA GLY A 213 -17.56 -10.88 2.24
C GLY A 213 -19.07 -10.94 1.91
N PHE A 214 -19.91 -11.30 2.88
CA PHE A 214 -21.36 -11.45 2.68
C PHE A 214 -22.13 -10.13 2.56
N PHE A 215 -21.60 -9.03 3.13
CA PHE A 215 -22.15 -7.67 2.96
C PHE A 215 -21.51 -6.87 1.81
N SER A 216 -20.69 -7.52 0.99
CA SER A 216 -20.30 -6.95 -0.30
C SER A 216 -21.52 -6.96 -1.21
N ASN A 217 -22.26 -5.84 -1.21
CA ASN A 217 -23.28 -5.57 -2.21
C ASN A 217 -22.58 -5.48 -3.57
N ASP A 218 -22.47 -6.61 -4.26
CA ASP A 218 -22.21 -6.63 -5.69
C ASP A 218 -23.20 -5.65 -6.33
N PRO A 219 -22.75 -4.66 -7.12
CA PRO A 219 -23.65 -3.82 -7.89
C PRO A 219 -24.22 -4.66 -9.03
N THR A 220 -25.18 -5.53 -8.69
CA THR A 220 -25.99 -6.33 -9.61
C THR A 220 -26.41 -5.42 -10.75
N SER A 221 -25.89 -5.69 -11.95
CA SER A 221 -25.68 -4.68 -12.99
C SER A 221 -26.91 -3.79 -13.19
N GLU A 222 -26.86 -2.54 -12.71
CA GLU A 222 -28.00 -1.62 -12.84
C GLU A 222 -28.16 -1.12 -14.30
N TYR A 223 -27.13 -1.32 -15.13
CA TYR A 223 -27.08 -0.90 -16.54
C TYR A 223 -26.10 -1.77 -17.36
N SER A 224 -26.21 -1.70 -18.69
CA SER A 224 -25.29 -2.27 -19.68
C SER A 224 -24.99 -1.25 -20.78
N PHE A 225 -23.81 -1.32 -21.42
CA PHE A 225 -23.52 -0.54 -22.64
C PHE A 225 -23.95 -1.24 -23.94
N THR A 226 -24.48 -2.46 -23.84
CA THR A 226 -24.99 -3.24 -24.98
C THR A 226 -26.44 -3.65 -24.73
N PRO A 227 -27.32 -3.60 -25.75
CA PRO A 227 -28.70 -4.02 -25.61
C PRO A 227 -28.77 -5.53 -25.40
N THR A 228 -29.56 -5.95 -24.42
CA THR A 228 -29.81 -7.36 -24.09
C THR A 228 -31.29 -7.54 -23.75
N ARG A 229 -31.74 -8.78 -23.52
CA ARG A 229 -33.13 -9.05 -23.12
C ARG A 229 -33.49 -8.40 -21.78
N GLU A 230 -32.54 -8.33 -20.85
CA GLU A 230 -32.73 -7.70 -19.54
C GLU A 230 -32.54 -6.18 -19.61
N PHE A 231 -31.52 -5.71 -20.35
CA PHE A 231 -31.19 -4.30 -20.51
C PHE A 231 -31.61 -3.83 -21.91
N HIS A 232 -32.86 -3.39 -22.03
CA HIS A 232 -33.46 -2.99 -23.31
C HIS A 232 -33.93 -1.53 -23.33
N LEU A 233 -34.08 -0.86 -22.19
CA LEU A 233 -34.49 0.55 -22.12
C LEU A 233 -33.30 1.48 -22.36
N GLU A 234 -33.19 2.07 -23.55
CA GLU A 234 -32.13 3.04 -23.87
C GLU A 234 -32.25 4.32 -23.02
N ARG A 235 -31.13 4.75 -22.46
CA ARG A 235 -30.88 6.03 -21.80
C ARG A 235 -29.57 6.62 -22.31
N ARG A 236 -29.35 7.92 -22.11
CA ARG A 236 -28.14 8.63 -22.56
C ARG A 236 -27.47 9.40 -21.43
N THR A 237 -26.15 9.47 -21.45
CA THR A 237 -25.38 10.24 -20.45
C THR A 237 -25.52 11.75 -20.69
N PRO A 238 -25.37 12.61 -19.66
CA PRO A 238 -25.77 14.01 -19.75
C PRO A 238 -24.81 14.93 -20.51
N LYS A 239 -23.55 14.54 -20.75
CA LYS A 239 -22.55 15.39 -21.42
C LYS A 239 -22.18 14.84 -22.80
N TYR A 240 -21.78 13.57 -22.83
CA TYR A 240 -21.31 12.89 -24.04
C TYR A 240 -22.40 12.07 -24.75
N HIS A 241 -23.63 12.06 -24.22
CA HIS A 241 -24.79 11.40 -24.84
C HIS A 241 -24.58 9.90 -25.15
N ILE A 242 -23.70 9.24 -24.39
CA ILE A 242 -23.33 7.84 -24.57
C ILE A 242 -24.56 6.98 -24.28
N PRO A 243 -24.96 6.08 -25.20
CA PRO A 243 -26.09 5.19 -24.97
C PRO A 243 -25.72 4.13 -23.91
N TYR A 244 -26.64 3.91 -22.98
CA TYR A 244 -26.61 2.80 -22.04
C TYR A 244 -28.04 2.28 -21.84
N PHE A 245 -28.15 1.01 -21.50
CA PHE A 245 -29.42 0.29 -21.39
C PHE A 245 -29.68 -0.07 -19.94
N VAL A 246 -30.90 0.16 -19.47
CA VAL A 246 -31.35 -0.22 -18.12
C VAL A 246 -32.46 -1.27 -18.21
N ASN A 247 -32.74 -1.95 -17.10
CA ASN A 247 -33.84 -2.90 -16.99
C ASN A 247 -35.11 -2.24 -16.41
N ASP A 248 -36.26 -2.91 -16.52
CA ASP A 248 -37.54 -2.39 -16.02
C ASP A 248 -37.52 -2.14 -14.51
N LYS A 249 -36.81 -2.99 -13.75
CA LYS A 249 -36.64 -2.85 -12.30
C LYS A 249 -35.97 -1.52 -11.96
N PHE A 250 -34.96 -1.11 -12.73
CA PHE A 250 -34.32 0.19 -12.59
C PHE A 250 -35.27 1.31 -13.00
N ALA A 251 -36.06 1.16 -14.08
CA ALA A 251 -37.03 2.19 -14.47
C ALA A 251 -38.05 2.46 -13.36
N GLN A 252 -38.69 1.40 -12.82
CA GLN A 252 -39.65 1.49 -11.71
C GLN A 252 -39.03 2.08 -10.43
N LYS A 253 -37.84 1.61 -10.03
CA LYS A 253 -37.09 2.11 -8.85
C LYS A 253 -36.71 3.59 -8.93
N ASN A 254 -36.64 4.15 -10.14
CA ASN A 254 -36.19 5.53 -10.37
C ASN A 254 -37.29 6.46 -10.95
N GLU A 255 -38.52 5.99 -11.11
CA GLU A 255 -39.64 6.76 -11.68
C GLU A 255 -39.95 8.03 -10.86
N ASN A 256 -39.99 7.91 -9.54
CA ASN A 256 -40.26 9.02 -8.60
C ASN A 256 -39.01 9.84 -8.21
N LYS A 257 -37.83 9.59 -8.81
CA LYS A 257 -36.60 10.29 -8.41
C LYS A 257 -36.45 11.66 -9.04
N SER A 258 -35.70 12.52 -8.36
CA SER A 258 -35.41 13.86 -8.85
C SER A 258 -34.60 13.80 -10.16
N LYS A 259 -34.90 14.72 -11.09
CA LYS A 259 -34.08 14.95 -12.30
C LYS A 259 -32.59 15.12 -11.98
N ARG A 260 -32.24 15.64 -10.80
CA ARG A 260 -30.84 15.77 -10.32
C ARG A 260 -30.21 14.40 -10.05
N GLU A 261 -30.93 13.47 -9.45
CA GLU A 261 -30.42 12.12 -9.12
C GLU A 261 -30.23 11.29 -10.38
N LEU A 262 -31.17 11.36 -11.33
CA LEU A 262 -31.05 10.73 -12.64
C LEU A 262 -29.85 11.29 -13.43
N ARG A 263 -29.62 12.61 -13.39
CA ARG A 263 -28.41 13.22 -13.97
C ARG A 263 -27.13 12.74 -13.28
N ASN A 264 -27.12 12.68 -11.94
CA ASN A 264 -25.98 12.18 -11.18
C ASN A 264 -25.65 10.71 -11.52
N PHE A 265 -26.68 9.86 -11.70
CA PHE A 265 -26.49 8.49 -12.17
C PHE A 265 -25.90 8.45 -13.58
N GLY A 266 -26.45 9.23 -14.52
CA GLY A 266 -25.92 9.36 -15.87
C GLY A 266 -24.45 9.81 -15.89
N SER A 267 -24.06 10.77 -15.03
CA SER A 267 -22.67 11.19 -14.86
C SER A 267 -21.76 10.11 -14.26
N LYS A 268 -22.27 9.24 -13.38
CA LYS A 268 -21.50 8.08 -12.88
C LYS A 268 -21.23 7.07 -14.00
N VAL A 269 -22.27 6.71 -14.77
CA VAL A 269 -22.15 5.81 -15.94
C VAL A 269 -21.16 6.37 -16.96
N GLU A 270 -21.23 7.69 -17.22
CA GLU A 270 -20.32 8.41 -18.12
C GLU A 270 -18.85 8.33 -17.68
N ASN A 271 -18.59 8.60 -16.40
CA ASN A 271 -17.23 8.52 -15.85
C ASN A 271 -16.67 7.09 -15.91
N ILE A 272 -17.49 6.07 -15.65
CA ILE A 272 -17.08 4.65 -15.73
C ILE A 272 -16.75 4.28 -17.18
N PHE A 273 -17.58 4.69 -18.16
CA PHE A 273 -17.29 4.47 -19.58
C PHE A 273 -15.96 5.12 -19.99
N ILE A 274 -15.73 6.38 -19.60
CA ILE A 274 -14.51 7.10 -19.93
C ILE A 274 -13.28 6.45 -19.29
N GLN A 275 -13.38 5.98 -18.04
CA GLN A 275 -12.29 5.26 -17.36
C GLN A 275 -11.97 3.93 -18.05
N ASP A 276 -12.97 3.12 -18.41
CA ASP A 276 -12.79 1.88 -19.16
C ASP A 276 -12.12 2.14 -20.52
N LYS A 277 -12.60 3.13 -21.27
CA LYS A 277 -12.00 3.50 -22.56
C LYS A 277 -10.58 4.03 -22.43
N ARG A 278 -10.27 4.81 -21.38
CA ARG A 278 -8.89 5.27 -21.10
C ARG A 278 -7.96 4.11 -20.76
N ALA A 279 -8.40 3.17 -19.93
CA ALA A 279 -7.62 1.97 -19.61
C ALA A 279 -7.39 1.08 -20.85
N LYS A 280 -8.38 0.96 -21.74
CA LYS A 280 -8.26 0.24 -23.02
C LYS A 280 -7.32 0.95 -24.00
N CYS A 281 -7.49 2.26 -24.19
CA CYS A 281 -6.61 3.07 -25.03
C CYS A 281 -5.15 3.04 -24.54
N SER A 282 -4.91 3.13 -23.23
CA SER A 282 -3.56 3.02 -22.66
C SER A 282 -2.89 1.68 -22.98
N ARG A 283 -3.66 0.56 -23.01
CA ARG A 283 -3.14 -0.74 -23.45
C ARG A 283 -2.91 -0.83 -24.96
N GLU A 284 -3.78 -0.23 -25.77
CA GLU A 284 -3.57 -0.11 -27.23
C GLU A 284 -2.29 0.68 -27.55
N GLN A 285 -2.09 1.81 -26.87
CA GLN A 285 -0.89 2.63 -27.01
C GLN A 285 0.38 1.88 -26.57
N MET A 286 0.38 1.25 -25.39
CA MET A 286 1.52 0.45 -24.93
C MET A 286 1.83 -0.71 -25.89
N HIS A 287 0.82 -1.37 -26.46
CA HIS A 287 1.03 -2.42 -27.44
C HIS A 287 1.66 -1.87 -28.74
N LYS A 288 1.20 -0.70 -29.21
CA LYS A 288 1.77 0.00 -30.35
C LYS A 288 3.23 0.42 -30.10
N ASP A 289 3.52 0.94 -28.91
CA ASP A 289 4.87 1.37 -28.54
C ASP A 289 5.83 0.17 -28.50
N ASN A 290 5.42 -0.97 -27.91
CA ASN A 290 6.19 -2.22 -27.96
C ASN A 290 6.46 -2.68 -29.41
N LEU A 291 5.48 -2.59 -30.32
CA LEU A 291 5.67 -2.93 -31.73
C LEU A 291 6.62 -1.97 -32.46
N ILE A 292 6.71 -0.71 -32.02
CA ILE A 292 7.69 0.27 -32.51
C ILE A 292 9.09 -0.09 -31.98
N GLU A 293 9.24 -0.44 -30.71
CA GLU A 293 10.51 -0.89 -30.12
C GLU A 293 11.04 -2.16 -30.81
N ASP A 294 10.18 -3.17 -31.02
CA ASP A 294 10.47 -4.40 -31.77
C ASP A 294 10.87 -4.15 -33.23
N ALA A 295 10.41 -3.02 -33.80
CA ALA A 295 10.76 -2.62 -35.16
C ALA A 295 12.08 -1.84 -35.23
N VAL A 296 12.39 -1.00 -34.24
CA VAL A 296 13.63 -0.20 -34.19
C VAL A 296 14.85 -1.06 -33.83
N GLY A 297 14.70 -1.97 -32.85
CA GLY A 297 15.77 -2.87 -32.43
C GLY A 297 17.03 -2.16 -31.91
N TRP A 298 18.05 -2.95 -31.54
CA TRP A 298 19.32 -2.39 -31.04
C TRP A 298 20.34 -2.09 -32.15
N PHE A 299 20.35 -2.88 -33.24
CA PHE A 299 21.39 -2.81 -34.28
C PHE A 299 20.88 -2.28 -35.65
N SER A 300 19.57 -2.32 -35.91
CA SER A 300 19.00 -1.88 -37.20
C SER A 300 17.47 -1.78 -37.15
N THR A 301 16.91 -0.68 -37.64
CA THR A 301 15.45 -0.47 -37.77
C THR A 301 14.87 -1.17 -39.00
N ASP A 302 13.88 -2.04 -38.79
CA ASP A 302 13.05 -2.64 -39.84
C ASP A 302 11.90 -1.69 -40.20
N MET A 303 12.10 -0.91 -41.26
CA MET A 303 11.13 0.09 -41.73
C MET A 303 9.75 -0.50 -42.04
N ARG A 304 9.65 -1.77 -42.47
CA ARG A 304 8.35 -2.42 -42.78
C ARG A 304 7.59 -2.80 -41.52
N LYS A 305 8.30 -3.20 -40.45
CA LYS A 305 7.66 -3.41 -39.13
C LYS A 305 7.26 -2.07 -38.53
N LEU A 306 8.10 -1.05 -38.64
CA LEU A 306 7.86 0.28 -38.09
C LEU A 306 6.60 0.91 -38.70
N GLU A 307 6.46 0.85 -40.03
CA GLU A 307 5.27 1.32 -40.75
C GLU A 307 3.99 0.59 -40.30
N ARG A 308 4.05 -0.73 -40.11
CA ARG A 308 2.91 -1.52 -39.60
C ARG A 308 2.54 -1.14 -38.17
N ALA A 309 3.53 -0.92 -37.30
CA ALA A 309 3.32 -0.50 -35.93
C ALA A 309 2.72 0.92 -35.88
N GLN A 310 3.24 1.86 -36.68
CA GLN A 310 2.70 3.22 -36.80
C GLN A 310 1.26 3.25 -37.32
N ASN A 311 0.91 2.37 -38.27
CA ASN A 311 -0.43 2.26 -38.83
C ASN A 311 -1.38 1.32 -38.04
N MET A 312 -0.98 0.88 -36.83
CA MET A 312 -1.84 0.05 -35.99
C MET A 312 -3.13 0.80 -35.57
N PRO A 313 -4.33 0.20 -35.76
CA PRO A 313 -5.60 0.81 -35.35
C PRO A 313 -5.75 0.80 -33.82
N MET A 314 -6.26 1.90 -33.25
CA MET A 314 -6.46 2.08 -31.81
C MET A 314 -7.91 2.50 -31.52
N PRO A 315 -8.88 1.59 -31.69
CA PRO A 315 -10.30 1.95 -31.72
C PRO A 315 -10.81 2.53 -30.40
N ASN A 316 -10.24 2.18 -29.24
CA ASN A 316 -10.64 2.78 -27.97
C ASN A 316 -10.03 4.16 -27.77
N CYS A 317 -8.81 4.42 -28.29
CA CYS A 317 -8.27 5.77 -28.37
C CYS A 317 -9.07 6.66 -29.33
N ASP A 318 -9.49 6.14 -30.49
CA ASP A 318 -10.23 6.93 -31.49
C ASP A 318 -11.65 7.30 -30.99
N ILE A 319 -12.30 6.43 -30.20
CA ILE A 319 -13.52 6.77 -29.46
C ILE A 319 -13.28 7.96 -28.51
N LEU A 320 -12.17 7.99 -27.77
CA LEU A 320 -11.86 9.09 -26.85
C LEU A 320 -11.51 10.39 -27.58
N LYS A 321 -10.81 10.32 -28.71
CA LYS A 321 -10.57 11.49 -29.59
C LYS A 321 -11.89 12.07 -30.10
N GLY A 322 -12.82 11.21 -30.55
CA GLY A 322 -14.16 11.62 -30.97
C GLY A 322 -15.00 12.28 -29.87
N LEU A 323 -14.63 12.11 -28.60
CA LEU A 323 -15.24 12.76 -27.43
C LEU A 323 -14.43 13.98 -26.93
N ASN A 324 -13.35 14.38 -27.60
CA ASN A 324 -12.42 15.43 -27.16
C ASN A 324 -11.89 15.17 -25.73
N LEU A 325 -11.42 13.94 -25.46
CA LEU A 325 -10.94 13.47 -24.14
C LEU A 325 -9.46 13.05 -24.11
N LEU A 326 -8.76 13.22 -25.23
CA LEU A 326 -7.33 12.96 -25.49
C LEU A 326 -6.73 14.16 -26.24
#